data_AF-A0A317IZ83-F1
#
_entry.id   AF-A0A317IZ83-F1
#
_cell.length_a   1.000
_cell.length_b   1.000
_cell.length_c   1.000
_cell.angle_alpha   90.00
_cell.angle_beta   90.00
_cell.angle_gamma   90.00
#
_symmetry.space_group_name_H-M   'P 1'
#
loop_
_entity.id
_entity.type
_entity.pdbx_description
1 polymer ?
#
loop_
_entity_poly.entity_id
_entity_poly.type
_entity_poly.pdbx_seq_one_letter_code
_entity_poly.pdbx_strand_id
1 'polypeptide(L)'
;MTGKAIRVRRKRALRDIHGPVHAGSFLRERTILVNCASREFSRVFVHEVFHFAWLRLGNGRRHSYEDLLRREWSERARGELGWSAEWRKRALSPRDSESRSRRWREYCCESFCDTAAWLYSGVRRHKEFTLAVRFRNRRRAWFGLVSERGPFSI
;
A
#
# COMPACT_ATOMS: atom_id res chain seq x y z
N MET A 1 -0.40 -13.93 21.89
CA MET A 1 -0.87 -12.55 21.61
C MET A 1 -2.28 -12.62 21.05
N THR A 2 -3.29 -12.13 21.78
CA THR A 2 -4.70 -12.12 21.35
C THR A 2 -5.10 -10.70 20.94
N GLY A 3 -4.95 -10.39 19.66
CA GLY A 3 -5.47 -9.14 19.07
C GLY A 3 -6.95 -9.27 18.71
N LYS A 4 -7.72 -8.17 18.77
CA LYS A 4 -9.12 -8.16 18.28
C LYS A 4 -9.16 -8.51 16.79
N ALA A 5 -10.11 -9.33 16.35
CA ALA A 5 -10.24 -9.70 14.93
C ALA A 5 -10.47 -8.47 14.03
N ILE A 6 -10.03 -8.56 12.76
CA ILE A 6 -10.44 -7.63 11.69
C ILE A 6 -11.70 -8.20 11.05
N ARG A 7 -12.76 -7.39 10.95
CA ARG A 7 -14.02 -7.79 10.33
C ARG A 7 -14.00 -7.44 8.85
N VAL A 8 -14.32 -8.40 8.00
CA VAL A 8 -14.44 -8.17 6.55
C VAL A 8 -15.92 -8.20 6.18
N ARG A 9 -16.42 -7.18 5.49
CA ARG A 9 -17.82 -7.09 5.06
C ARG A 9 -17.92 -6.66 3.61
N ARG A 10 -18.90 -7.20 2.88
CA ARG A 10 -19.27 -6.66 1.57
C ARG A 10 -20.22 -5.49 1.76
N LYS A 11 -19.99 -4.38 1.06
CA LYS A 11 -20.90 -3.22 1.02
C LYS A 11 -20.97 -2.70 -0.40
N ARG A 12 -22.18 -2.56 -0.95
CA ARG A 12 -22.37 -1.96 -2.27
C ARG A 12 -22.18 -0.44 -2.21
N ALA A 13 -21.80 0.15 -3.34
CA ALA A 13 -21.67 1.61 -3.50
C ALA A 13 -20.75 2.30 -2.48
N LEU A 14 -19.58 1.68 -2.19
CA LEU A 14 -18.54 2.35 -1.43
C LEU A 14 -18.03 3.58 -2.17
N ARG A 15 -17.86 4.69 -1.43
CA ARG A 15 -17.37 5.97 -1.94
C ARG A 15 -16.45 6.64 -0.92
N ASP A 16 -15.48 7.39 -1.42
CA ASP A 16 -14.72 8.37 -0.67
C ASP A 16 -14.89 9.78 -1.28
N ILE A 17 -14.09 10.74 -0.83
CA ILE A 17 -14.11 12.13 -1.35
C ILE A 17 -13.70 12.23 -2.83
N HIS A 18 -13.11 11.18 -3.41
CA HIS A 18 -12.65 11.10 -4.79
C HIS A 18 -13.59 10.26 -5.68
N GLY A 19 -14.63 9.64 -5.11
CA GLY A 19 -15.67 8.93 -5.85
C GLY A 19 -15.82 7.47 -5.43
N PRO A 20 -16.34 6.59 -6.31
CA PRO A 20 -16.51 5.17 -6.01
C PRO A 20 -15.17 4.45 -5.75
N VAL A 21 -15.13 3.62 -4.71
CA VAL A 21 -13.94 2.84 -4.34
C VAL A 21 -14.24 1.34 -4.28
N HIS A 22 -13.21 0.52 -4.51
CA HIS A 22 -13.32 -0.94 -4.47
C HIS A 22 -13.29 -1.50 -3.05
N ALA A 23 -12.67 -0.81 -2.11
CA ALA A 23 -12.67 -1.16 -0.71
C ALA A 23 -12.27 0.04 0.16
N GLY A 24 -12.32 -0.16 1.48
CA GLY A 24 -11.74 0.78 2.43
C GLY A 24 -11.51 0.15 3.79
N SER A 25 -10.41 0.57 4.42
CA SER A 25 -9.99 0.13 5.75
C SER A 25 -10.34 1.15 6.83
N PHE A 26 -11.20 0.73 7.75
CA PHE A 26 -11.64 1.50 8.91
C PHE A 26 -10.80 1.04 10.11
N LEU A 27 -9.65 1.68 10.28
CA LEU A 27 -8.59 1.22 11.18
C LEU A 27 -9.03 1.18 12.66
N ARG A 28 -9.81 2.18 13.11
CA ARG A 28 -10.31 2.27 14.49
C ARG A 28 -11.37 1.19 14.75
N GLU A 29 -12.24 0.97 13.77
CA GLU A 29 -13.36 0.02 13.80
C GLU A 29 -12.93 -1.42 13.49
N ARG A 30 -11.65 -1.60 13.12
CA ARG A 30 -11.04 -2.85 12.64
C ARG A 30 -11.91 -3.55 11.61
N THR A 31 -12.35 -2.78 10.62
CA THR A 31 -13.29 -3.25 9.60
C THR A 31 -12.75 -2.95 8.21
N ILE A 32 -12.81 -3.94 7.32
CA ILE A 32 -12.56 -3.79 5.90
C ILE A 32 -13.90 -3.92 5.19
N LEU A 33 -14.26 -2.92 4.40
CA LEU A 33 -15.41 -2.98 3.52
C LEU A 33 -14.94 -3.24 2.10
N VAL A 34 -15.55 -4.20 1.40
CA VAL A 34 -15.17 -4.58 0.03
C VAL A 34 -16.36 -4.48 -0.91
N ASN A 35 -16.10 -3.91 -2.09
CA ASN A 35 -17.01 -3.71 -3.22
C ASN A 35 -16.27 -3.94 -4.55
N CYS A 36 -15.75 -5.15 -4.75
CA CYS A 36 -15.06 -5.52 -5.98
C CYS A 36 -15.55 -6.88 -6.50
N ALA A 37 -15.25 -7.17 -7.78
CA ALA A 37 -15.49 -8.50 -8.35
C ALA A 37 -14.60 -9.55 -7.67
N SER A 38 -15.03 -10.81 -7.67
CA SER A 38 -14.28 -11.93 -7.05
C SER A 38 -12.84 -12.04 -7.57
N ARG A 39 -12.60 -11.78 -8.86
CA ARG A 39 -11.26 -11.78 -9.47
C ARG A 39 -10.31 -10.72 -8.91
N GLU A 40 -10.84 -9.61 -8.43
CA GLU A 40 -10.06 -8.51 -7.82
C GLU A 40 -9.88 -8.70 -6.31
N PHE A 41 -10.69 -9.59 -5.70
CA PHE A 41 -10.81 -9.70 -4.25
C PHE A 41 -9.47 -9.94 -3.57
N SER A 42 -8.66 -10.89 -4.05
CA SER A 42 -7.39 -11.21 -3.39
C SER A 42 -6.46 -10.00 -3.32
N ARG A 43 -6.32 -9.28 -4.44
CA ARG A 43 -5.47 -8.08 -4.53
C ARG A 43 -5.98 -6.96 -3.64
N VAL A 44 -7.27 -6.65 -3.75
CA VAL A 44 -7.92 -5.59 -2.96
C VAL A 44 -7.86 -5.93 -1.47
N PHE A 45 -8.18 -7.18 -1.09
CA PHE A 45 -8.14 -7.60 0.30
C PHE A 45 -6.74 -7.51 0.91
N VAL A 46 -5.70 -7.99 0.21
CA VAL A 46 -4.33 -7.88 0.70
C VAL A 46 -3.92 -6.41 0.84
N HIS A 47 -4.26 -5.55 -0.12
CA HIS A 47 -4.03 -4.12 -0.02
C HIS A 47 -4.62 -3.56 1.28
N GLU A 48 -5.90 -3.81 1.53
CA GLU A 48 -6.61 -3.30 2.71
C GLU A 48 -6.03 -3.84 4.03
N VAL A 49 -5.70 -5.13 4.10
CA VAL A 49 -5.07 -5.72 5.28
C VAL A 49 -3.73 -5.03 5.58
N PHE A 50 -2.97 -4.67 4.56
CA PHE A 50 -1.66 -4.03 4.75
C PHE A 50 -1.74 -2.58 5.22
N HIS A 51 -2.90 -1.91 5.18
CA HIS A 51 -3.08 -0.66 5.93
C HIS A 51 -2.97 -0.89 7.45
N PHE A 52 -3.44 -2.04 7.96
CA PHE A 52 -3.28 -2.39 9.37
C PHE A 52 -1.83 -2.75 9.71
N ALA A 53 -1.11 -3.40 8.78
CA ALA A 53 0.32 -3.68 8.92
C ALA A 53 1.14 -2.38 8.92
N TRP A 54 0.85 -1.46 8.00
CA TRP A 54 1.47 -0.14 7.94
C TRP A 54 1.28 0.61 9.26
N LEU A 55 0.07 0.56 9.86
CA LEU A 55 -0.21 1.19 11.16
C LEU A 55 0.68 0.63 12.30
N ARG A 56 1.11 -0.62 12.21
CA ARG A 56 1.93 -1.30 13.24
C ARG A 56 3.42 -1.39 12.93
N LEU A 57 3.82 -1.00 11.72
CA LEU A 57 5.20 -1.12 11.23
C LEU A 57 6.23 -0.33 12.08
N GLY A 58 5.79 0.66 12.86
CA GLY A 58 6.66 1.53 13.66
C GLY A 58 7.35 2.60 12.80
N ASN A 59 7.75 3.71 13.43
CA ASN A 59 8.27 4.87 12.68
C ASN A 59 9.58 4.58 11.95
N GLY A 60 10.53 3.88 12.58
CA GLY A 60 11.84 3.58 11.96
C GLY A 60 11.72 2.80 10.65
N ARG A 61 10.89 1.75 10.62
CA ARG A 61 10.65 0.98 9.40
C ARG A 61 9.88 1.80 8.36
N ARG A 62 8.86 2.58 8.75
CA ARG A 62 8.18 3.50 7.82
C ARG A 62 9.16 4.47 7.17
N HIS A 63 10.03 5.12 7.95
CA HIS A 63 11.05 6.02 7.43
C HIS A 63 12.00 5.31 6.47
N SER A 64 12.44 4.09 6.78
CA SER A 64 13.28 3.32 5.85
C SER A 64 12.59 2.99 4.53
N TYR A 65 11.25 2.78 4.55
CA TYR A 65 10.47 2.60 3.32
C TYR A 65 10.34 3.93 2.56
N GLU A 66 10.10 5.04 3.27
CA GLU A 66 10.11 6.38 2.67
C GLU A 66 11.45 6.68 1.99
N ASP A 67 12.59 6.32 2.60
CA ASP A 67 13.92 6.53 2.02
C ASP A 67 14.14 5.71 0.75
N LEU A 68 13.64 4.47 0.72
CA LEU A 68 13.59 3.68 -0.50
C LEU A 68 12.82 4.45 -1.59
N LEU A 69 11.62 4.96 -1.28
CA LEU A 69 10.80 5.70 -2.24
C LEU A 69 11.43 7.05 -2.65
N ARG A 70 12.15 7.73 -1.77
CA ARG A 70 12.91 8.95 -2.13
C ARG A 70 13.98 8.64 -3.17
N ARG A 71 14.70 7.53 -3.01
CA ARG A 71 15.70 7.07 -4.01
C ARG A 71 15.03 6.69 -5.33
N GLU A 72 13.89 6.01 -5.29
CA GLU A 72 13.11 5.72 -6.50
C GLU A 72 12.66 7.01 -7.20
N TRP A 73 12.23 8.00 -6.43
CA TRP A 73 11.82 9.31 -6.95
C TRP A 73 12.98 10.07 -7.60
N SER A 74 14.14 10.14 -6.95
CA SER A 74 15.34 10.80 -7.50
C SER A 74 15.84 10.11 -8.78
N GLU A 75 15.70 8.78 -8.86
CA GLU A 75 15.97 7.98 -10.06
C GLU A 75 14.83 8.01 -11.10
N ARG A 76 13.82 8.88 -10.90
CA ARG A 76 12.67 9.11 -11.78
C ARG A 76 11.89 7.83 -12.08
N ALA A 77 11.63 7.01 -11.05
CA ALA A 77 10.82 5.80 -11.17
C ALA A 77 9.42 6.10 -11.72
N ARG A 78 9.12 5.55 -12.90
CA ARG A 78 7.79 5.63 -13.53
C ARG A 78 6.93 4.43 -13.16
N GLY A 79 5.62 4.65 -13.11
CA GLY A 79 4.63 3.64 -12.75
C GLY A 79 4.63 3.28 -11.28
N GLU A 80 3.70 2.40 -10.91
CA GLU A 80 3.48 1.88 -9.56
C GLU A 80 2.97 0.43 -9.59
N LEU A 81 2.69 -0.12 -8.41
CA LEU A 81 2.12 -1.46 -8.22
C LEU A 81 0.61 -1.46 -7.90
N GLY A 82 -0.05 -0.30 -8.02
CA GLY A 82 -1.49 -0.15 -7.85
C GLY A 82 -1.94 1.27 -8.21
N TRP A 83 -3.23 1.43 -8.50
CA TRP A 83 -3.77 2.75 -8.85
C TRP A 83 -3.77 3.74 -7.69
N SER A 84 -3.94 3.28 -6.45
CA SER A 84 -4.01 4.18 -5.28
C SER A 84 -2.66 4.87 -5.03
N ALA A 85 -1.54 4.14 -5.18
CA ALA A 85 -0.21 4.73 -5.15
C ALA A 85 0.06 5.59 -6.39
N GLU A 86 -0.30 5.13 -7.59
CA GLU A 86 -0.04 5.85 -8.86
C GLU A 86 -0.67 7.25 -8.86
N TRP A 87 -1.93 7.38 -8.44
CA TRP A 87 -2.61 8.69 -8.42
C TRP A 87 -1.98 9.63 -7.41
N ARG A 88 -1.62 9.13 -6.22
CA ARG A 88 -0.93 9.94 -5.21
C ARG A 88 0.46 10.36 -5.70
N LYS A 89 1.20 9.47 -6.34
CA LYS A 89 2.50 9.74 -6.95
C LYS A 89 2.44 10.87 -7.97
N ARG A 90 1.43 10.84 -8.85
CA ARG A 90 1.21 11.89 -9.87
C ARG A 90 0.86 13.26 -9.27
N ALA A 91 0.28 13.28 -8.08
CA ALA A 91 -0.08 14.51 -7.37
C ALA A 91 1.06 15.09 -6.51
N LEU A 92 2.21 14.40 -6.42
CA LEU A 92 3.37 14.86 -5.65
C LEU A 92 4.19 15.90 -6.42
N SER A 93 4.65 16.89 -5.68
CA SER A 93 5.74 17.78 -6.06
C SER A 93 7.06 17.33 -5.39
N PRO A 94 8.23 17.75 -5.90
CA PRO A 94 9.51 17.46 -5.23
C PRO A 94 9.53 17.88 -3.75
N ARG A 95 8.97 19.05 -3.43
CA ARG A 95 8.90 19.60 -2.06
C ARG A 95 8.11 18.73 -1.09
N ASP A 96 7.15 17.93 -1.57
CA ASP A 96 6.37 17.03 -0.71
C ASP A 96 7.27 15.97 -0.08
N SER A 97 8.23 15.45 -0.84
CA SER A 97 9.17 14.41 -0.37
C SER A 97 10.21 14.93 0.62
N GLU A 98 10.66 16.18 0.42
CA GLU A 98 11.63 16.89 1.26
C GLU A 98 11.02 17.30 2.61
N SER A 99 9.85 17.96 2.57
CA SER A 99 9.13 18.40 3.77
C SER A 99 8.36 17.29 4.48
N ARG A 100 8.35 16.08 3.91
CA ARG A 100 7.56 14.93 4.38
C ARG A 100 6.09 15.31 4.60
N SER A 101 5.51 15.95 3.58
CA SER A 101 4.15 16.48 3.61
C SER A 101 3.10 15.38 3.86
N ARG A 102 1.85 15.79 4.09
CA ARG A 102 0.73 14.84 4.17
C ARG A 102 0.62 14.00 2.89
N ARG A 103 0.74 14.62 1.71
CA ARG A 103 0.66 13.92 0.42
C ARG A 103 1.76 12.87 0.29
N TRP A 104 2.98 13.19 0.73
CA TRP A 104 4.09 12.24 0.74
C TRP A 104 3.80 11.03 1.65
N ARG A 105 3.32 11.26 2.87
CA ARG A 105 3.00 10.18 3.81
C ARG A 105 1.87 9.28 3.31
N GLU A 106 0.85 9.87 2.68
CA GLU A 106 -0.24 9.12 2.04
C GLU A 106 0.27 8.29 0.87
N TYR A 107 1.10 8.87 -0.02
CA TYR A 107 1.73 8.11 -1.11
C TYR A 107 2.56 6.93 -0.59
N CYS A 108 3.36 7.13 0.46
CA CYS A 108 4.18 6.06 1.02
C CYS A 108 3.35 4.93 1.59
N CYS A 109 2.24 5.25 2.27
CA CYS A 109 1.29 4.26 2.78
C CYS A 109 0.66 3.45 1.65
N GLU A 110 0.13 4.09 0.61
CA GLU A 110 -0.46 3.38 -0.53
C GLU A 110 0.56 2.55 -1.29
N SER A 111 1.75 3.13 -1.56
CA SER A 111 2.84 2.44 -2.23
C SER A 111 3.24 1.16 -1.48
N PHE A 112 3.27 1.21 -0.15
CA PHE A 112 3.51 0.04 0.69
C PHE A 112 2.39 -1.01 0.54
N CYS A 113 1.13 -0.60 0.62
CA CYS A 113 -0.02 -1.52 0.54
C CYS A 113 -0.16 -2.15 -0.86
N ASP A 114 0.07 -1.38 -1.92
CA ASP A 114 0.11 -1.86 -3.30
C ASP A 114 1.28 -2.82 -3.55
N THR A 115 2.44 -2.55 -2.95
CA THR A 115 3.59 -3.46 -3.02
C THR A 115 3.27 -4.78 -2.32
N ALA A 116 2.62 -4.74 -1.17
CA ALA A 116 2.18 -5.94 -0.47
C ALA A 116 1.12 -6.72 -1.26
N ALA A 117 0.16 -6.03 -1.87
CA ALA A 117 -0.83 -6.64 -2.76
C ALA A 117 -0.16 -7.34 -3.95
N TRP A 118 0.86 -6.73 -4.55
CA TRP A 118 1.66 -7.36 -5.60
C TRP A 118 2.43 -8.59 -5.11
N LEU A 119 2.96 -8.58 -3.89
CA LEU A 119 3.74 -9.70 -3.33
C LEU A 119 2.87 -10.88 -2.87
N TYR A 120 1.75 -10.61 -2.19
CA TYR A 120 1.06 -11.61 -1.37
C TYR A 120 -0.35 -11.99 -1.87
N SER A 121 -0.91 -11.31 -2.87
CA SER A 121 -2.24 -11.66 -3.39
C SER A 121 -2.28 -12.89 -4.31
N GLY A 122 -1.12 -13.41 -4.71
CA GLY A 122 -1.01 -14.48 -5.70
C GLY A 122 -1.25 -14.03 -7.15
N VAL A 123 -1.59 -12.76 -7.39
CA VAL A 123 -1.80 -12.22 -8.74
C VAL A 123 -0.46 -11.98 -9.43
N ARG A 124 -0.16 -12.77 -10.47
CA ARG A 124 1.12 -12.67 -11.21
C ARG A 124 1.21 -11.48 -12.15
N ARG A 125 0.11 -11.12 -12.82
CA ARG A 125 0.03 -10.04 -13.80
C ARG A 125 -1.25 -9.24 -13.56
N HIS A 126 -1.13 -7.92 -13.58
CA HIS A 126 -2.26 -7.02 -13.46
C HIS A 126 -1.94 -5.71 -14.21
N LYS A 127 -2.97 -5.08 -14.80
CA LYS A 127 -2.80 -3.82 -15.55
C LYS A 127 -2.28 -2.66 -14.68
N GLU A 128 -2.43 -2.77 -13.37
CA GLU A 128 -1.93 -1.79 -12.40
C GLU A 128 -0.43 -1.94 -12.10
N PHE A 129 0.16 -3.09 -12.44
CA PHE A 129 1.57 -3.37 -12.15
C PHE A 129 2.44 -2.82 -13.28
N THR A 130 2.72 -1.52 -13.22
CA THR A 130 3.45 -0.78 -14.25
C THR A 130 4.87 -0.37 -13.83
N LEU A 131 5.19 -0.44 -12.53
CA LEU A 131 6.52 -0.11 -11.99
C LEU A 131 7.63 -0.92 -12.69
N ALA A 132 8.78 -0.32 -13.00
CA ALA A 132 9.87 -1.05 -13.65
C ALA A 132 10.45 -2.17 -12.77
N VAL A 133 10.94 -3.26 -13.38
CA VAL A 133 11.42 -4.48 -12.69
C VAL A 133 12.49 -4.18 -11.62
N ARG A 134 13.44 -3.26 -11.91
CA ARG A 134 14.49 -2.88 -10.96
C ARG A 134 13.93 -2.37 -9.63
N PHE A 135 12.88 -1.56 -9.67
CA PHE A 135 12.25 -0.99 -8.48
C PHE A 135 11.39 -2.03 -7.75
N ARG A 136 10.68 -2.90 -8.49
CA ARG A 136 9.98 -4.05 -7.90
C ARG A 136 10.92 -4.94 -7.09
N ASN A 137 12.12 -5.21 -7.62
CA ASN A 137 13.12 -6.02 -6.94
C ASN A 137 13.62 -5.35 -5.66
N ARG A 138 13.85 -4.03 -5.66
CA ARG A 138 14.23 -3.29 -4.45
C ARG A 138 13.14 -3.31 -3.38
N ARG A 139 11.88 -3.10 -3.78
CA ARG A 139 10.75 -3.18 -2.86
C ARG A 139 10.58 -4.59 -2.28
N ARG A 140 10.71 -5.63 -3.11
CA ARG A 140 10.72 -7.03 -2.64
C ARG A 140 11.84 -7.27 -1.62
N ALA A 141 13.06 -6.82 -1.93
CA ALA A 141 14.20 -6.97 -1.03
C ALA A 141 13.96 -6.26 0.32
N TRP A 142 13.39 -5.05 0.29
CA TRP A 142 13.01 -4.34 1.51
C TRP A 142 11.99 -5.13 2.35
N PHE A 143 10.94 -5.68 1.71
CA PHE A 143 9.94 -6.50 2.41
C PHE A 143 10.55 -7.79 3.00
N GLY A 144 11.50 -8.41 2.31
CA GLY A 144 12.26 -9.56 2.82
C GLY A 144 13.05 -9.21 4.10
N LEU A 145 13.87 -8.16 4.04
CA LEU A 145 14.69 -7.70 5.17
C LEU A 145 13.85 -7.32 6.39
N VAL A 146 12.69 -6.71 6.19
CA VAL A 146 11.80 -6.35 7.31
C VAL A 146 11.16 -7.58 7.94
N SER A 147 10.77 -8.56 7.13
CA SER A 147 10.17 -9.80 7.62
C SER A 147 11.15 -10.63 8.47
N GLU A 148 12.43 -10.67 8.08
CA GLU A 148 13.51 -11.31 8.84
C GLU A 148 13.73 -10.66 10.22
N ARG A 149 13.55 -9.34 10.31
CA ARG A 149 13.64 -8.57 11.56
C ARG A 149 12.39 -8.66 12.43
N GLY A 150 11.41 -9.49 12.05
CA GLY A 150 10.17 -9.73 12.76
C GLY A 150 8.93 -9.49 11.87
N PRO A 151 7.92 -10.37 11.93
CA PRO A 151 6.81 -10.39 10.99
C PRO A 151 5.97 -9.11 11.06
N PHE A 152 5.31 -8.78 9.95
CA PHE A 152 4.26 -7.77 9.93
C PHE A 152 3.13 -8.19 10.87
N SER A 153 3.00 -7.51 12.01
CA SER A 153 1.92 -7.76 12.96
C SER A 153 0.64 -7.07 12.48
N ILE A 154 -0.51 -7.76 12.47
CA ILE A 154 -1.83 -7.30 11.98
C ILE A 154 -2.90 -7.39 13.09
#